data_AF-A0A2V8LT99-F1
#
_entry.id   AF-A0A2V8LT99-F1
#
_cell.length_a   1.000
_cell.length_b   1.000
_cell.length_c   1.000
_cell.angle_alpha   90.00
_cell.angle_beta   90.00
_cell.angle_gamma   90.00
#
_symmetry.space_group_name_H-M   'P 1'
#
loop_
_entity.id
_entity.type
_entity.pdbx_description
1 polymer ?
#
loop_
_entity_poly.entity_id
_entity_poly.type
_entity_poly.pdbx_seq_one_letter_code
_entity_poly.pdbx_strand_id
1 'polypeptide(L)'
;MMAAALQGQSRESVLKGVAQDPGWSPVDKPIQYDEKNIEQLAGKRAASIKHYGLIGATTQTWRGSDATVRVTLYEMLDASAAYGFFTLERNMDQPGFAMLSVGTEGFRAGNRSVFWHAKYVVQLDGNSTAADRLARIISENIFGRSRKPPVSSHLPPENLVQGSERYVLDETGIGREVALDPKTVGFDDGVEIATADYRVGARTAHLVLLLYPTQQIAKKYADQWDVDAPLQMIVLSGNVSVLCLRWCEEQRMSRLRRRFSMASIMNRWSPGMSPVPTLCCGM
;
A
#
# COMPACT_ATOMS: atom_id res chain seq x y z
N MET A 1 -32.93 9.26 17.58
CA MET A 1 -31.74 9.01 18.41
C MET A 1 -30.57 8.65 17.51
N MET A 2 -29.73 9.62 17.12
CA MET A 2 -28.48 9.37 16.38
C MET A 2 -27.38 10.22 16.99
N ALA A 3 -26.78 9.70 18.06
CA ALA A 3 -25.66 10.35 18.74
C ALA A 3 -24.76 9.30 19.42
N ALA A 4 -24.41 8.23 18.70
CA ALA A 4 -23.51 7.17 19.20
C ALA A 4 -22.47 6.66 18.17
N ALA A 5 -22.33 7.30 16.99
CA ALA A 5 -21.52 6.76 15.89
C ALA A 5 -20.10 7.36 15.77
N LEU A 6 -19.43 7.59 16.90
CA LEU A 6 -17.97 7.87 16.93
C LEU A 6 -17.19 6.86 17.80
N GLN A 7 -17.87 5.89 18.43
CA GLN A 7 -17.18 4.68 18.87
C GLN A 7 -16.84 3.89 17.59
N GLY A 8 -15.54 3.76 17.31
CA GLY A 8 -15.05 3.06 16.13
C GLY A 8 -15.75 1.71 15.99
N GLN A 9 -16.32 1.45 14.81
CA GLN A 9 -16.94 0.16 14.51
C GLN A 9 -15.95 -0.94 14.88
N SER A 10 -16.39 -1.94 15.64
CA SER A 10 -15.56 -3.09 16.02
C SER A 10 -15.62 -4.21 14.97
N ARG A 11 -14.61 -5.07 14.95
CA ARG A 11 -14.58 -6.28 14.10
C ARG A 11 -15.81 -7.16 14.27
N GLU A 12 -16.32 -7.32 15.49
CA GLU A 12 -17.52 -8.11 15.77
C GLU A 12 -18.78 -7.46 15.18
N SER A 13 -18.90 -6.13 15.24
CA SER A 13 -20.02 -5.40 14.66
C SER A 13 -20.09 -5.55 13.14
N VAL A 14 -18.94 -5.51 12.45
CA VAL A 14 -18.85 -5.77 11.00
C VAL A 14 -19.41 -7.16 10.67
N LEU A 15 -18.95 -8.20 11.37
CA LEU A 15 -19.39 -9.58 11.12
C LEU A 15 -20.86 -9.82 11.50
N LYS A 16 -21.39 -9.14 12.53
CA LYS A 16 -22.82 -9.18 12.85
C LYS A 16 -23.70 -8.59 11.75
N GLY A 17 -23.22 -7.56 11.06
CA GLY A 17 -23.89 -6.98 9.90
C GLY A 17 -23.99 -7.97 8.73
N VAL A 18 -22.91 -8.72 8.47
CA VAL A 18 -22.88 -9.78 7.45
C VAL A 18 -23.90 -10.88 7.73
N ALA A 19 -24.09 -11.25 9.00
CA ALA A 19 -25.08 -12.26 9.41
C ALA A 19 -26.55 -11.84 9.17
N GLN A 20 -26.81 -10.58 8.81
CA GLN A 20 -28.15 -10.13 8.40
C GLN A 20 -28.45 -10.44 6.93
N ASP A 21 -27.43 -10.79 6.14
CA ASP A 21 -27.62 -11.22 4.76
C ASP A 21 -28.19 -12.65 4.73
N PRO A 22 -29.34 -12.91 4.08
CA PRO A 22 -29.98 -14.22 4.09
C PRO A 22 -29.20 -15.28 3.30
N GLY A 23 -28.25 -14.89 2.46
CA GLY A 23 -27.42 -15.78 1.66
C GLY A 23 -26.21 -16.34 2.40
N TRP A 24 -25.91 -15.85 3.60
CA TRP A 24 -24.72 -16.23 4.35
C TRP A 24 -25.02 -16.53 5.83
N SER A 25 -24.42 -17.60 6.33
CA SER A 25 -24.53 -17.97 7.75
C SER A 25 -23.16 -18.32 8.34
N PRO A 26 -22.89 -17.93 9.60
CA PRO A 26 -21.65 -18.31 10.26
C PRO A 26 -21.64 -19.81 10.54
N VAL A 27 -20.52 -20.47 10.25
CA VAL A 27 -20.31 -21.91 10.50
C VAL A 27 -19.76 -22.14 11.91
N ASP A 28 -18.89 -21.24 12.36
CA ASP A 28 -18.20 -21.29 13.64
C ASP A 28 -18.33 -19.96 14.39
N LYS A 29 -17.89 -19.96 15.66
CA LYS A 29 -17.79 -18.73 16.45
C LYS A 29 -16.58 -17.91 15.97
N PRO A 30 -16.66 -16.57 15.98
CA PRO A 30 -15.50 -15.74 15.65
C PRO A 30 -14.32 -16.03 16.58
N ILE A 31 -13.14 -16.25 16.01
CA ILE A 31 -11.88 -16.37 16.75
C ILE A 31 -11.17 -15.03 16.66
N GLN A 32 -10.83 -14.45 17.80
CA GLN A 32 -10.17 -13.15 17.88
C GLN A 32 -8.68 -13.32 18.15
N TYR A 33 -7.90 -12.50 17.47
CA TYR A 33 -6.48 -12.34 17.63
C TYR A 33 -6.17 -10.87 17.95
N ASP A 34 -5.13 -10.67 18.74
CA ASP A 34 -4.53 -9.39 19.08
C ASP A 34 -3.02 -9.45 18.74
N GLU A 35 -2.29 -8.37 19.02
CA GLU A 35 -0.85 -8.33 18.82
C GLU A 35 -0.09 -9.43 19.58
N LYS A 36 -0.61 -9.98 20.68
CA LYS A 36 0.11 -10.96 21.52
C LYS A 36 -0.01 -12.38 20.98
N ASN A 37 -1.04 -12.68 20.20
CA ASN A 37 -1.32 -14.04 19.73
C ASN A 37 -1.48 -14.16 18.21
N ILE A 38 -1.27 -13.08 17.45
CA ILE A 38 -1.39 -13.07 15.98
C ILE A 38 -0.45 -14.08 15.30
N GLU A 39 0.66 -14.49 15.94
CA GLU A 39 1.53 -15.57 15.50
C GLU A 39 0.78 -16.89 15.26
N GLN A 40 -0.27 -17.16 16.03
CA GLN A 40 -1.09 -18.37 15.89
C GLN A 40 -1.86 -18.39 14.56
N LEU A 41 -2.22 -17.20 14.05
CA LEU A 41 -2.91 -17.04 12.77
C LEU A 41 -1.93 -16.89 11.60
N ALA A 42 -0.92 -16.03 11.75
CA ALA A 42 -0.10 -15.54 10.65
C ALA A 42 1.30 -16.17 10.59
N GLY A 43 1.70 -16.96 11.59
CA GLY A 43 3.02 -17.58 11.66
C GLY A 43 4.13 -16.54 11.50
N LYS A 44 5.05 -16.78 10.57
CA LYS A 44 6.19 -15.87 10.28
C LYS A 44 5.76 -14.47 9.83
N ARG A 45 4.54 -14.30 9.32
CA ARG A 45 4.02 -13.01 8.85
C ARG A 45 3.55 -12.11 9.97
N ALA A 46 3.36 -12.65 11.19
CA ALA A 46 2.91 -11.89 12.35
C ALA A 46 3.76 -10.65 12.61
N ALA A 47 5.10 -10.77 12.50
CA ALA A 47 6.01 -9.65 12.67
C ALA A 47 5.67 -8.49 11.71
N SER A 48 5.66 -8.75 10.39
CA SER A 48 5.31 -7.73 9.39
C SER A 48 3.91 -7.14 9.61
N ILE A 49 2.93 -7.95 9.99
CA ILE A 49 1.56 -7.44 10.23
C ILE A 49 1.54 -6.48 11.43
N LYS A 50 2.28 -6.77 12.51
CA LYS A 50 2.42 -5.89 13.68
C LYS A 50 3.08 -4.56 13.32
N HIS A 51 4.17 -4.65 12.55
CA HIS A 51 4.92 -3.51 12.04
C HIS A 51 4.06 -2.54 11.23
N TYR A 52 3.12 -3.08 10.45
CA TYR A 52 2.12 -2.28 9.73
C TYR A 52 0.96 -1.76 10.59
N GLY A 53 1.04 -1.84 11.92
CA GLY A 53 0.08 -1.23 12.84
C GLY A 53 -1.17 -2.09 13.11
N LEU A 54 -1.00 -3.38 13.35
CA LEU A 54 -2.11 -4.28 13.71
C LEU A 54 -2.75 -3.88 15.05
N ILE A 55 -4.07 -3.75 15.08
CA ILE A 55 -4.86 -3.69 16.33
C ILE A 55 -5.39 -5.08 16.70
N GLY A 56 -5.80 -5.86 15.70
CA GLY A 56 -6.12 -7.27 15.86
C GLY A 56 -6.78 -7.87 14.63
N ALA A 57 -6.99 -9.18 14.64
CA ALA A 57 -7.66 -9.89 13.55
C ALA A 57 -8.82 -10.74 14.06
N THR A 58 -9.88 -10.89 13.28
CA THR A 58 -10.97 -11.83 13.60
C THR A 58 -11.15 -12.79 12.44
N THR A 59 -11.16 -14.09 12.74
CA THR A 59 -11.43 -15.11 11.73
C THR A 59 -12.77 -15.78 11.97
N GLN A 60 -13.52 -16.03 10.90
CA GLN A 60 -14.77 -16.78 10.96
C GLN A 60 -15.04 -17.45 9.61
N THR A 61 -15.58 -18.66 9.64
CA THR A 61 -16.01 -19.38 8.45
C THR A 61 -17.48 -19.11 8.17
N TRP A 62 -17.80 -18.82 6.91
CA TRP A 62 -19.14 -18.50 6.44
C TRP A 62 -19.60 -19.50 5.40
N ARG A 63 -20.85 -19.94 5.51
CA ARG A 63 -21.50 -20.83 4.55
C ARG A 63 -22.45 -20.01 3.68
N GLY A 64 -22.19 -20.01 2.38
CA GLY A 64 -23.11 -19.54 1.35
C GLY A 64 -23.82 -20.71 0.67
N SER A 65 -24.61 -20.41 -0.36
CA SER A 65 -25.39 -21.41 -1.11
C SER A 65 -24.53 -22.52 -1.73
N ASP A 66 -23.35 -22.18 -2.27
CA ASP A 66 -22.57 -23.08 -3.13
C ASP A 66 -21.20 -23.44 -2.54
N ALA A 67 -20.75 -22.74 -1.49
CA ALA A 67 -19.42 -22.90 -0.92
C ALA A 67 -19.30 -22.32 0.49
N THR A 68 -18.25 -22.76 1.20
CA THR A 68 -17.77 -22.12 2.42
C THR A 68 -16.61 -21.17 2.12
N VAL A 69 -16.57 -20.03 2.81
CA VAL A 69 -15.50 -19.03 2.69
C VAL A 69 -14.99 -18.72 4.09
N ARG A 70 -13.66 -18.80 4.29
CA ARG A 70 -13.02 -18.37 5.53
C ARG A 70 -12.67 -16.89 5.40
N VAL A 71 -13.19 -16.09 6.32
CA VAL A 71 -12.92 -14.64 6.40
C VAL A 71 -11.88 -14.40 7.47
N THR A 72 -10.87 -13.59 7.16
CA THR A 72 -9.95 -12.99 8.12
C THR A 72 -10.07 -11.47 8.01
N LEU A 73 -10.60 -10.83 9.05
CA LEU A 73 -10.80 -9.39 9.15
C LEU A 73 -9.70 -8.79 10.04
N TYR A 74 -8.71 -8.15 9.44
CA TYR A 74 -7.67 -7.39 10.13
C TYR A 74 -8.14 -5.97 10.39
N GLU A 75 -8.04 -5.52 11.63
CA GLU A 75 -8.18 -4.13 12.04
C GLU A 75 -6.78 -3.54 12.21
N MET A 76 -6.52 -2.47 11.47
CA MET A 76 -5.26 -1.73 11.53
C MET A 76 -5.46 -0.43 12.31
N LEU A 77 -4.35 0.19 12.70
CA LEU A 77 -4.31 1.42 13.50
C LEU A 77 -5.14 2.54 12.86
N ASP A 78 -5.00 2.70 11.54
CA ASP A 78 -5.74 3.67 10.74
C ASP A 78 -5.86 3.21 9.27
N ALA A 79 -6.39 4.09 8.41
CA ALA A 79 -6.56 3.80 6.99
C ALA A 79 -5.23 3.72 6.21
N SER A 80 -4.20 4.45 6.64
CA SER A 80 -2.87 4.41 6.02
C SER A 80 -2.17 3.08 6.33
N ALA A 81 -2.27 2.60 7.57
CA ALA A 81 -1.82 1.28 8.01
C ALA A 81 -2.53 0.14 7.25
N ALA A 82 -3.86 0.25 7.07
CA ALA A 82 -4.63 -0.69 6.24
C ALA A 82 -4.19 -0.71 4.78
N TYR A 83 -3.98 0.47 4.19
CA TYR A 83 -3.46 0.55 2.82
C TYR A 83 -2.06 -0.06 2.70
N GLY A 84 -1.15 0.24 3.63
CA GLY A 84 0.19 -0.34 3.67
C GLY A 84 0.15 -1.86 3.69
N PHE A 85 -0.58 -2.44 4.64
CA PHE A 85 -0.70 -3.88 4.76
C PHE A 85 -1.36 -4.50 3.51
N PHE A 86 -2.41 -3.87 2.97
CA PHE A 86 -3.04 -4.31 1.72
C PHE A 86 -2.05 -4.38 0.55
N THR A 87 -1.21 -3.34 0.37
CA THR A 87 -0.23 -3.32 -0.72
C THR A 87 0.93 -4.30 -0.49
N LEU A 88 1.28 -4.59 0.77
CA LEU A 88 2.25 -5.64 1.11
C LEU A 88 1.73 -7.04 0.72
N GLU A 89 0.44 -7.29 0.89
CA GLU A 89 -0.19 -8.55 0.50
C GLU A 89 -0.31 -8.73 -1.01
N ARG A 90 -0.22 -7.63 -1.76
CA ARG A 90 -0.44 -7.60 -3.21
C ARG A 90 0.81 -8.05 -3.96
N ASN A 91 0.73 -9.26 -4.53
CA ASN A 91 1.75 -9.80 -5.42
C ASN A 91 1.15 -10.07 -6.80
N MET A 92 1.50 -9.21 -7.76
CA MET A 92 0.98 -9.25 -9.13
C MET A 92 1.52 -10.42 -9.96
N ASP A 93 2.65 -11.01 -9.57
CA ASP A 93 3.26 -12.13 -10.27
C ASP A 93 2.61 -13.48 -9.92
N GLN A 94 1.66 -13.47 -8.97
CA GLN A 94 0.95 -14.69 -8.60
C GLN A 94 -0.02 -15.13 -9.72
N PRO A 95 -0.04 -16.43 -10.06
CA PRO A 95 -1.00 -16.97 -11.00
C PRO A 95 -2.45 -16.68 -10.59
N GLY A 96 -3.27 -16.26 -11.55
CA GLY A 96 -4.67 -15.90 -11.30
C GLY A 96 -4.85 -14.55 -10.60
N PHE A 97 -3.83 -13.68 -10.64
CA PHE A 97 -3.95 -12.31 -10.18
C PHE A 97 -5.02 -11.54 -10.98
N ALA A 98 -5.92 -10.86 -10.29
CA ALA A 98 -6.88 -9.95 -10.90
C ALA A 98 -7.27 -8.84 -9.91
N MET A 99 -7.40 -7.60 -10.38
CA MET A 99 -7.97 -6.52 -9.57
C MET A 99 -9.48 -6.74 -9.38
N LEU A 100 -9.99 -6.36 -8.21
CA LEU A 100 -11.39 -6.45 -7.83
C LEU A 100 -11.96 -5.07 -7.48
N SER A 101 -13.17 -4.80 -7.94
CA SER A 101 -13.94 -3.60 -7.57
C SER A 101 -14.73 -3.86 -6.28
N VAL A 102 -14.03 -4.07 -5.17
CA VAL A 102 -14.61 -4.27 -3.83
C VAL A 102 -13.81 -3.50 -2.79
N GLY A 103 -14.48 -3.00 -1.75
CA GLY A 103 -13.84 -2.08 -0.81
C GLY A 103 -13.45 -0.78 -1.49
N THR A 104 -12.29 -0.25 -1.10
CA THR A 104 -11.62 0.85 -1.82
C THR A 104 -10.76 0.32 -2.94
N GLU A 105 -9.99 -0.73 -2.66
CA GLU A 105 -9.34 -1.56 -3.67
C GLU A 105 -9.35 -3.01 -3.18
N GLY A 106 -9.42 -3.93 -4.14
CA GLY A 106 -9.24 -5.34 -3.88
C GLY A 106 -8.46 -6.02 -5.01
N PHE A 107 -7.95 -7.20 -4.71
CA PHE A 107 -7.37 -8.11 -5.68
C PHE A 107 -7.73 -9.55 -5.33
N ARG A 108 -7.64 -10.42 -6.32
CA ARG A 108 -7.64 -11.87 -6.18
C ARG A 108 -6.27 -12.40 -6.53
N ALA A 109 -5.81 -13.40 -5.79
CA ALA A 109 -4.72 -14.26 -6.21
C ALA A 109 -5.11 -15.71 -5.90
N GLY A 110 -5.27 -16.53 -6.93
CA GLY A 110 -5.77 -17.90 -6.80
C GLY A 110 -7.17 -17.96 -6.16
N ASN A 111 -7.27 -18.64 -5.02
CA ASN A 111 -8.50 -18.84 -4.24
C ASN A 111 -8.66 -17.83 -3.09
N ARG A 112 -7.81 -16.79 -3.07
CA ARG A 112 -7.85 -15.74 -2.06
C ARG A 112 -8.26 -14.43 -2.70
N SER A 113 -9.29 -13.80 -2.14
CA SER A 113 -9.64 -12.40 -2.43
C SER A 113 -9.24 -11.54 -1.23
N VAL A 114 -8.59 -10.42 -1.48
CA VAL A 114 -8.15 -9.46 -0.46
C VAL A 114 -8.66 -8.08 -0.84
N PHE A 115 -9.19 -7.34 0.12
CA PHE A 115 -9.53 -5.93 -0.09
C PHE A 115 -9.29 -5.12 1.17
N TRP A 116 -9.24 -3.80 1.02
CA TRP A 116 -9.21 -2.90 2.15
C TRP A 116 -10.34 -1.87 2.07
N HIS A 117 -10.81 -1.45 3.24
CA HIS A 117 -11.81 -0.40 3.40
C HIS A 117 -11.65 0.24 4.77
N ALA A 118 -11.55 1.57 4.83
CA ALA A 118 -11.25 2.31 6.05
C ALA A 118 -9.99 1.75 6.71
N LYS A 119 -10.05 1.39 7.99
CA LYS A 119 -8.94 0.79 8.74
C LYS A 119 -8.88 -0.75 8.65
N TYR A 120 -9.69 -1.36 7.78
CA TYR A 120 -9.81 -2.81 7.69
C TYR A 120 -9.14 -3.37 6.44
N VAL A 121 -8.45 -4.51 6.61
CA VAL A 121 -8.02 -5.39 5.51
C VAL A 121 -8.74 -6.72 5.68
N VAL A 122 -9.43 -7.16 4.64
CA VAL A 122 -10.24 -8.38 4.66
C VAL A 122 -9.64 -9.38 3.69
N GLN A 123 -9.36 -10.58 4.18
CA GLN A 123 -8.93 -11.72 3.38
C GLN A 123 -10.04 -12.77 3.38
N LEU A 124 -10.32 -13.32 2.20
CA LEU A 124 -11.34 -14.33 1.99
C LEU A 124 -10.70 -15.51 1.26
N ASP A 125 -10.59 -16.65 1.94
CA ASP A 125 -10.09 -17.89 1.37
C ASP A 125 -11.27 -18.82 1.05
N GLY A 126 -11.40 -19.23 -0.21
CA GLY A 126 -12.47 -20.15 -0.63
C GLY A 126 -12.70 -20.17 -2.14
N ASN A 127 -13.88 -20.61 -2.57
CA ASN A 127 -14.27 -20.50 -3.96
C ASN A 127 -14.27 -19.01 -4.38
N SER A 128 -13.63 -18.69 -5.51
CA SER A 128 -13.40 -17.30 -5.94
C SER A 128 -14.68 -16.49 -6.18
N THR A 129 -15.73 -17.10 -6.72
CA THR A 129 -17.02 -16.42 -6.94
C THR A 129 -17.76 -16.21 -5.63
N ALA A 130 -17.77 -17.21 -4.75
CA ALA A 130 -18.40 -17.11 -3.44
C ALA A 130 -17.68 -16.07 -2.56
N ALA A 131 -16.34 -16.07 -2.56
CA ALA A 131 -15.51 -15.10 -1.86
C ALA A 131 -15.80 -13.66 -2.32
N ASP A 132 -15.86 -13.41 -3.63
CA ASP A 132 -16.15 -12.06 -4.14
C ASP A 132 -17.56 -11.56 -3.81
N ARG A 133 -18.56 -12.46 -3.75
CA ARG A 133 -19.91 -12.09 -3.28
C ARG A 133 -19.88 -11.70 -1.81
N LEU A 134 -19.25 -12.52 -0.96
CA LEU A 134 -19.13 -12.22 0.47
C LEU A 134 -18.31 -10.96 0.72
N ALA A 135 -17.25 -10.72 -0.05
CA ALA A 135 -16.42 -9.53 0.05
C ALA A 135 -17.22 -8.24 -0.12
N ARG A 136 -18.16 -8.21 -1.08
CA ARG A 136 -19.06 -7.05 -1.29
C ARG A 136 -19.96 -6.79 -0.09
N ILE A 137 -20.58 -7.83 0.44
CA ILE A 137 -21.44 -7.74 1.63
C ILE A 137 -20.63 -7.25 2.85
N ILE A 138 -19.42 -7.77 3.06
CA ILE A 138 -18.54 -7.29 4.15
C ILE A 138 -18.20 -5.82 3.94
N SER A 139 -17.83 -5.42 2.71
CA SER A 139 -17.48 -4.03 2.41
C SER A 139 -18.64 -3.06 2.66
N GLU A 140 -19.88 -3.45 2.38
CA GLU A 140 -21.08 -2.63 2.65
C GLU A 140 -21.35 -2.47 4.15
N ASN A 141 -20.89 -3.43 4.95
CA ASN A 141 -20.97 -3.41 6.40
C ASN A 141 -19.77 -2.74 7.08
N ILE A 142 -18.76 -2.27 6.34
CA ILE A 142 -17.65 -1.50 6.90
C ILE A 142 -17.96 -0.01 6.83
N PHE A 143 -17.93 0.66 7.97
CA PHE A 143 -18.11 2.11 8.07
C PHE A 143 -16.79 2.83 8.20
N GLY A 144 -16.73 4.05 7.65
CA GLY A 144 -15.56 4.92 7.70
C GLY A 144 -15.14 5.36 6.31
N ARG A 145 -14.05 6.12 6.26
CA ARG A 145 -13.46 6.57 5.00
C ARG A 145 -12.10 5.94 4.83
N SER A 146 -11.84 5.47 3.63
CA SER A 146 -10.51 5.11 3.20
C SER A 146 -9.75 6.35 2.79
N ARG A 147 -8.46 6.39 3.15
CA ARG A 147 -7.56 7.45 2.73
C ARG A 147 -6.20 6.82 2.47
N LYS A 148 -5.70 6.97 1.24
CA LYS A 148 -4.32 6.62 0.93
C LYS A 148 -3.37 7.60 1.65
N PRO A 149 -2.17 7.14 2.05
CA PRO A 149 -1.13 8.00 2.60
C PRO A 149 -0.82 9.17 1.65
N PRO A 150 -0.53 10.37 2.18
CA PRO A 150 -0.16 11.54 1.39
C PRO A 150 0.87 11.24 0.28
N VAL A 151 1.93 10.48 0.59
CA VAL A 151 2.98 10.11 -0.39
C VAL A 151 2.43 9.40 -1.63
N SER A 152 1.34 8.65 -1.51
CA SER A 152 0.74 7.91 -2.63
C SER A 152 0.05 8.83 -3.63
N SER A 153 -0.40 10.02 -3.20
CA SER A 153 -1.03 11.00 -4.10
C SER A 153 -0.02 11.68 -5.02
N HIS A 154 1.25 11.56 -4.70
CA HIS A 154 2.37 12.08 -5.47
C HIS A 154 2.85 11.09 -6.54
N LEU A 155 2.33 9.86 -6.64
CA LEU A 155 2.69 8.98 -7.75
C LEU A 155 2.12 9.52 -9.08
N PRO A 156 2.94 9.75 -10.12
CA PRO A 156 2.43 10.15 -11.42
C PRO A 156 1.45 9.09 -11.97
N PRO A 157 0.29 9.49 -12.50
CA PRO A 157 -0.64 8.52 -13.08
C PRO A 157 -0.21 8.04 -14.47
N GLU A 158 0.61 8.82 -15.19
CA GLU A 158 0.98 8.50 -16.57
C GLU A 158 1.87 7.26 -16.65
N ASN A 159 1.46 6.27 -17.45
CA ASN A 159 2.14 4.99 -17.65
C ASN A 159 2.33 4.15 -16.38
N LEU A 160 1.62 4.47 -15.30
CA LEU A 160 1.60 3.66 -14.08
C LEU A 160 1.08 2.25 -14.41
N VAL A 161 1.82 1.24 -13.99
CA VAL A 161 1.35 -0.15 -14.02
C VAL A 161 0.34 -0.30 -12.87
N GLN A 162 -0.94 -0.31 -13.21
CA GLN A 162 -2.01 -0.39 -12.24
C GLN A 162 -1.83 -1.60 -11.31
N GLY A 163 -1.86 -1.37 -9.99
CA GLY A 163 -1.69 -2.42 -8.98
C GLY A 163 -0.25 -2.60 -8.51
N SER A 164 0.73 -1.94 -9.12
CA SER A 164 2.13 -2.00 -8.69
C SER A 164 2.46 -1.04 -7.54
N GLU A 165 1.52 -0.16 -7.17
CA GLU A 165 1.74 0.82 -6.12
C GLU A 165 1.90 0.12 -4.78
N ARG A 166 2.88 0.54 -3.99
CA ARG A 166 3.07 0.08 -2.62
C ARG A 166 3.32 1.24 -1.69
N TYR A 167 2.88 1.06 -0.44
CA TYR A 167 3.21 1.95 0.65
C TYR A 167 4.08 1.23 1.66
N VAL A 168 5.23 1.81 1.95
CA VAL A 168 6.24 1.26 2.86
C VAL A 168 6.20 2.10 4.13
N LEU A 169 5.74 1.47 5.22
CA LEU A 169 5.53 2.13 6.50
C LEU A 169 6.77 2.07 7.39
N ASP A 170 7.57 1.01 7.28
CA ASP A 170 8.82 0.85 8.02
C ASP A 170 9.85 0.00 7.26
N GLU A 171 10.99 -0.25 7.92
CA GLU A 171 12.09 -1.05 7.39
C GLU A 171 11.68 -2.47 6.96
N THR A 172 10.62 -3.04 7.54
CA THR A 172 10.14 -4.38 7.18
C THR A 172 9.44 -4.41 5.82
N GLY A 173 8.94 -3.25 5.36
CA GLY A 173 8.39 -3.05 4.03
C GLY A 173 9.46 -2.74 2.96
N ILE A 174 10.70 -2.43 3.34
CA ILE A 174 11.82 -2.29 2.40
C ILE A 174 12.36 -3.69 2.06
N GLY A 175 11.76 -4.30 1.03
CA GLY A 175 12.33 -5.48 0.38
C GLY A 175 13.56 -5.14 -0.47
N ARG A 176 14.25 -6.17 -0.97
CA ARG A 176 15.32 -6.03 -1.99
C ARG A 176 14.90 -5.19 -3.20
N GLU A 177 13.60 -5.13 -3.48
CA GLU A 177 12.98 -4.40 -4.60
C GLU A 177 13.11 -2.88 -4.49
N VAL A 178 13.16 -2.32 -3.27
CA VAL A 178 13.28 -0.87 -3.07
C VAL A 178 14.74 -0.41 -3.19
N ALA A 179 15.71 -1.32 -3.06
CA ALA A 179 17.16 -1.07 -3.19
C ALA A 179 17.68 0.13 -2.37
N LEU A 180 17.01 0.45 -1.25
CA LEU A 180 17.44 1.47 -0.29
C LEU A 180 17.91 0.81 0.99
N ASP A 181 18.92 1.40 1.62
CA ASP A 181 19.27 1.06 3.00
C ASP A 181 18.21 1.68 3.93
N PRO A 182 17.44 0.88 4.70
CA PRO A 182 16.44 1.40 5.63
C PRO A 182 17.01 2.43 6.63
N LYS A 183 18.32 2.37 6.91
CA LYS A 183 18.98 3.30 7.83
C LYS A 183 19.23 4.68 7.24
N THR A 184 19.17 4.83 5.91
CA THR A 184 19.49 6.08 5.22
C THR A 184 18.25 6.83 4.73
N VAL A 185 17.05 6.28 4.92
CA VAL A 185 15.79 6.88 4.45
C VAL A 185 15.05 7.68 5.51
N GLY A 186 15.34 7.47 6.80
CA GLY A 186 14.82 8.30 7.88
C GLY A 186 13.42 7.96 8.40
N PHE A 187 13.11 6.67 8.62
CA PHE A 187 11.86 6.25 9.27
C PHE A 187 11.65 6.91 10.64
N ASP A 188 12.72 7.08 11.42
CA ASP A 188 12.67 7.75 12.73
C ASP A 188 12.28 9.23 12.65
N ASP A 189 12.50 9.86 11.49
CA ASP A 189 12.14 11.27 11.23
C ASP A 189 10.83 11.40 10.43
N GLY A 190 10.02 10.33 10.37
CA GLY A 190 8.67 10.35 9.82
C GLY A 190 8.60 10.38 8.30
N VAL A 191 9.59 9.80 7.60
CA VAL A 191 9.49 9.62 6.15
C VAL A 191 8.30 8.70 5.80
N GLU A 192 7.51 9.09 4.82
CA GLU A 192 6.55 8.22 4.16
C GLU A 192 7.12 7.78 2.82
N ILE A 193 7.00 6.49 2.47
CA ILE A 193 7.57 5.96 1.23
C ILE A 193 6.46 5.31 0.38
N ALA A 194 6.39 5.70 -0.89
CA ALA A 194 5.59 5.01 -1.89
C ALA A 194 6.46 4.52 -3.05
N THR A 195 6.15 3.34 -3.57
CA THR A 195 6.80 2.80 -4.77
C THR A 195 5.77 2.44 -5.82
N ALA A 196 6.14 2.46 -7.10
CA ALA A 196 5.32 1.91 -8.16
C ALA A 196 6.11 1.64 -9.44
N ASP A 197 5.54 0.83 -10.32
CA ASP A 197 6.13 0.44 -11.59
C ASP A 197 5.51 1.25 -12.73
N TYR A 198 6.34 1.61 -13.71
CA TYR A 198 5.95 2.45 -14.84
C TYR A 198 6.37 1.82 -16.16
N ARG A 199 5.48 1.86 -17.16
CA ARG A 199 5.81 1.48 -18.54
C ARG A 199 6.55 2.60 -19.25
N VAL A 200 7.72 2.27 -19.78
CA VAL A 200 8.62 3.19 -20.50
C VAL A 200 8.99 2.59 -21.84
N GLY A 201 8.14 2.82 -22.84
CA GLY A 201 8.24 2.09 -24.11
C GLY A 201 8.00 0.60 -23.87
N ALA A 202 8.99 -0.24 -24.21
CA ALA A 202 8.92 -1.69 -24.02
C ALA A 202 9.47 -2.18 -22.66
N ARG A 203 9.85 -1.27 -21.76
CA ARG A 203 10.52 -1.61 -20.48
C ARG A 203 9.69 -1.15 -19.28
N THR A 204 9.95 -1.75 -18.12
CA THR A 204 9.42 -1.32 -16.82
C THR A 204 10.49 -0.49 -16.10
N ALA A 205 10.08 0.59 -15.44
CA ALA A 205 10.92 1.36 -14.54
C ALA A 205 10.26 1.40 -13.15
N HIS A 206 11.05 1.25 -12.11
CA HIS A 206 10.60 1.33 -10.72
C HIS A 206 10.84 2.73 -10.19
N LEU A 207 9.81 3.33 -9.62
CA LEU A 207 9.85 4.63 -8.97
C LEU A 207 9.74 4.45 -7.46
N VAL A 208 10.63 5.10 -6.72
CA VAL A 208 10.54 5.23 -5.26
C VAL A 208 10.40 6.71 -4.92
N LEU A 209 9.33 7.04 -4.20
CA LEU A 209 9.06 8.38 -3.69
C LEU A 209 9.19 8.37 -2.17
N LEU A 210 9.94 9.32 -1.65
CA LEU A 210 10.05 9.58 -0.22
C LEU A 210 9.48 10.96 0.08
N LEU A 211 8.58 11.02 1.05
CA LEU A 211 7.94 12.24 1.51
C LEU A 211 8.37 12.52 2.94
N TYR A 212 9.10 13.61 3.14
CA TYR A 212 9.55 14.02 4.48
C TYR A 212 8.63 15.10 5.06
N PRO A 213 8.42 15.10 6.39
CA PRO A 213 7.54 16.08 7.04
C PRO A 213 7.98 17.54 6.85
N THR A 214 9.28 17.79 6.70
CA THR A 214 9.84 19.14 6.51
C THR A 214 10.99 19.15 5.50
N GLN A 215 11.25 20.33 4.93
CA GLN A 215 12.40 20.54 4.03
C GLN A 215 13.75 20.32 4.71
N GLN A 216 13.85 20.61 6.01
CA GLN A 216 15.09 20.45 6.78
C GLN A 216 15.46 18.97 6.91
N ILE A 217 14.47 18.12 7.20
CA ILE A 217 14.65 16.66 7.27
C ILE A 217 15.01 16.12 5.89
N ALA A 218 14.28 16.53 4.84
CA ALA A 218 14.60 16.09 3.49
C ALA A 218 16.03 16.46 3.08
N LYS A 219 16.48 17.68 3.40
CA LYS A 219 17.86 18.09 3.16
C LYS A 219 18.86 17.27 3.95
N LYS A 220 18.60 17.00 5.24
CA LYS A 220 19.44 16.16 6.11
C LYS A 220 19.71 14.79 5.45
N TYR A 221 18.68 14.13 4.92
CA TYR A 221 18.85 12.82 4.29
C TYR A 221 19.37 12.89 2.86
N ALA A 222 18.95 13.89 2.08
CA ALA A 222 19.48 14.08 0.73
C ALA A 222 20.98 14.36 0.73
N ASP A 223 21.49 15.13 1.70
CA ASP A 223 22.92 15.41 1.84
C ASP A 223 23.74 14.16 2.24
N GLN A 224 23.10 13.11 2.76
CA GLN A 224 23.74 11.82 3.10
C GLN A 224 23.83 10.87 1.92
N TRP A 225 23.07 11.12 0.85
CA TRP A 225 23.03 10.24 -0.30
C TRP A 225 24.12 10.63 -1.29
N ASP A 226 24.85 9.63 -1.77
CA ASP A 226 25.99 9.84 -2.65
C ASP A 226 25.52 10.45 -3.98
N VAL A 227 26.18 11.55 -4.39
CA VAL A 227 25.82 12.38 -5.57
C VAL A 227 25.99 11.60 -6.88
N ASP A 228 26.73 10.49 -6.84
CA ASP A 228 27.04 9.62 -7.97
C ASP A 228 26.05 8.44 -8.15
N ALA A 229 25.04 8.31 -7.28
CA ALA A 229 24.02 7.28 -7.49
C ALA A 229 23.17 7.60 -8.73
N PRO A 230 22.87 6.61 -9.60
CA PRO A 230 22.19 6.87 -10.86
C PRO A 230 20.76 7.37 -10.61
N LEU A 231 20.52 8.65 -10.91
CA LEU A 231 19.22 9.32 -11.03
C LEU A 231 18.50 9.61 -9.70
N GLN A 232 19.06 10.55 -8.96
CA GLN A 232 18.38 11.23 -7.86
C GLN A 232 17.75 12.54 -8.34
N MET A 233 16.50 12.80 -7.96
CA MET A 233 15.87 14.10 -8.14
C MET A 233 15.20 14.53 -6.84
N ILE A 234 15.67 15.65 -6.29
CA ILE A 234 15.03 16.32 -5.16
C ILE A 234 14.03 17.32 -5.72
N VAL A 235 12.74 17.12 -5.45
CA VAL A 235 11.69 18.11 -5.75
C VAL A 235 11.17 18.65 -4.41
N LEU A 236 11.65 19.84 -4.05
CA LEU A 236 11.13 20.59 -2.91
C LEU A 236 9.87 21.32 -3.40
N SER A 237 8.66 20.94 -2.96
CA SER A 237 7.42 21.62 -3.37
C SER A 237 6.60 22.03 -2.13
N GLY A 238 6.55 23.33 -1.86
CA GLY A 238 5.81 23.89 -0.73
C GLY A 238 6.37 23.47 0.64
N ASN A 239 5.49 23.14 1.59
CA ASN A 239 5.84 22.76 2.97
C ASN A 239 6.36 21.31 3.11
N VAL A 240 6.38 20.54 2.02
CA VAL A 240 6.77 19.13 2.03
C VAL A 240 7.86 18.91 0.98
N SER A 241 8.69 17.91 1.18
CA SER A 241 9.79 17.59 0.26
C SER A 241 9.65 16.18 -0.25
N VAL A 242 9.61 16.07 -1.57
CA VAL A 242 9.47 14.80 -2.27
C VAL A 242 10.81 14.48 -2.90
N LEU A 243 11.36 13.34 -2.52
CA LEU A 243 12.61 12.84 -3.06
C LEU A 243 12.31 11.64 -3.94
N CYS A 244 12.70 11.75 -5.20
CA CYS A 244 12.40 10.80 -6.26
C CYS A 244 13.67 10.04 -6.62
N LEU A 245 13.61 8.72 -6.46
CA LEU A 245 14.65 7.80 -6.88
C LEU A 245 14.08 6.92 -7.98
N ARG A 246 14.76 6.91 -9.12
CA ARG A 246 14.37 6.07 -10.25
C ARG A 246 15.33 4.90 -10.38
N TRP A 247 14.79 3.70 -10.30
CA TRP A 247 15.54 2.48 -10.59
C TRP A 247 15.05 1.89 -11.91
N CYS A 248 15.96 1.76 -12.88
CA CYS A 248 15.72 0.95 -14.08
C CYS A 248 16.51 -0.34 -13.88
N GLU A 249 15.86 -1.50 -13.99
CA GLU A 249 16.48 -2.81 -13.85
C GLU A 249 17.39 -3.10 -15.06
N GLU A 250 18.50 -2.37 -15.15
CA GLU A 250 19.66 -2.59 -16.02
C GLU A 250 20.73 -1.55 -15.61
N GLN A 251 21.51 -1.86 -14.58
CA GLN A 251 22.71 -1.09 -14.18
C GLN A 251 23.85 -1.13 -15.23
N ARG A 252 23.53 -1.15 -16.53
CA ARG A 252 24.46 -0.92 -17.63
C ARG A 252 23.74 -0.25 -18.79
N MET A 253 23.45 1.04 -18.70
CA MET A 253 23.36 1.87 -19.91
C MET A 253 23.49 3.36 -19.57
N SER A 254 24.69 3.89 -19.79
CA SER A 254 25.06 5.32 -19.78
C SER A 254 24.37 6.17 -20.87
N ARG A 255 23.25 5.72 -21.47
CA ARG A 255 22.68 6.32 -22.69
C ARG A 255 21.16 6.49 -22.73
N LEU A 256 20.47 6.46 -21.60
CA LEU A 256 19.00 6.69 -21.54
C LEU A 256 18.59 8.04 -20.93
N ARG A 257 19.40 9.09 -21.17
CA ARG A 257 19.15 10.47 -20.70
C ARG A 257 18.05 11.26 -21.45
N ARG A 258 17.36 10.72 -22.48
CA ARG A 258 16.53 11.57 -23.39
C ARG A 258 15.06 11.19 -23.62
N ARG A 259 14.47 10.19 -22.94
CA ARG A 259 13.07 9.78 -23.27
C ARG A 259 12.08 9.75 -22.10
N PHE A 260 12.49 10.12 -20.90
CA PHE A 260 11.55 10.55 -19.86
C PHE A 260 11.62 12.07 -19.81
N SER A 261 10.63 12.75 -20.39
CA SER A 261 10.52 14.20 -20.20
C SER A 261 10.05 14.43 -18.77
N MET A 262 11.02 14.49 -17.85
CA MET A 262 10.82 14.97 -16.48
C MET A 262 10.11 16.33 -16.46
N ALA A 263 10.24 17.13 -17.53
CA ALA A 263 9.51 18.38 -17.70
C ALA A 263 7.99 18.20 -17.72
N SER A 264 7.45 17.08 -18.23
CA SER A 264 6.01 16.81 -18.21
C SER A 264 5.50 16.45 -16.81
N ILE A 265 6.34 15.79 -16.00
CA ILE A 265 6.04 15.52 -14.59
C ILE A 265 6.18 16.83 -13.81
N MET A 266 7.30 17.56 -13.95
CA MET A 266 7.56 18.84 -13.27
C MET A 266 6.52 19.93 -13.54
N ASN A 267 6.03 20.09 -14.78
CA ASN A 267 5.04 21.14 -15.12
C ASN A 267 3.72 21.00 -14.34
N ARG A 268 3.43 19.80 -13.81
CA ARG A 268 2.19 19.51 -13.06
C ARG A 268 2.36 19.68 -11.54
N TRP A 269 3.58 19.70 -11.02
CA TRP A 269 3.86 19.72 -9.56
C TRP A 269 4.12 21.13 -9.00
N SER A 270 4.52 22.07 -9.87
CA SER A 270 4.51 23.52 -9.62
C SER A 270 4.70 24.25 -10.95
N PRO A 271 3.68 24.95 -11.48
CA PRO A 271 3.86 25.80 -12.65
C PRO A 271 4.85 26.91 -12.29
N GLY A 272 6.06 26.88 -12.86
CA GLY A 272 7.10 27.90 -12.64
C GLY A 272 8.32 27.47 -11.83
N MET A 273 8.45 26.20 -11.42
CA MET A 273 9.72 25.70 -10.90
C MET A 273 10.71 25.44 -12.02
N SER A 274 11.79 26.23 -12.05
CA SER A 274 12.98 25.88 -12.82
C SER A 274 13.64 24.66 -12.19
N PRO A 275 14.07 23.66 -12.97
CA PRO A 275 14.91 22.59 -12.44
C PRO A 275 16.13 23.25 -11.81
N VAL A 276 16.45 22.94 -10.55
CA VAL A 276 17.77 23.28 -10.01
C VAL A 276 18.76 22.39 -10.76
N PRO A 277 19.60 22.92 -11.66
CA PRO A 277 20.61 22.14 -12.32
C PRO A 277 21.81 22.12 -11.37
N THR A 278 21.95 21.09 -10.55
CA THR A 278 23.29 20.75 -10.07
C THR A 278 23.85 19.70 -11.03
N LEU A 279 24.69 20.23 -11.91
CA LEU A 279 25.44 19.57 -12.96
C LEU A 279 26.47 18.60 -12.40
N CYS A 280 26.59 17.43 -13.04
CA CYS A 280 27.89 16.83 -13.37
C CYS A 280 27.86 16.37 -14.84
N CYS A 281 28.17 17.33 -15.72
CA CYS A 281 28.92 17.10 -16.95
C CYS A 281 30.22 17.89 -16.80
N GLY A 282 31.32 17.19 -16.56
CA GLY A 282 32.68 17.69 -16.75
C GLY A 282 33.40 16.67 -17.63
N MET A 283 33.71 17.11 -18.85
CA MET A 283 34.49 16.50 -19.95
C MET A 283 34.70 14.99 -19.97
#